data_AF-A0A7N2MF88-F1
#
_entry.id   AF-A0A7N2MF88-F1
#
_cell.length_a   1.000
_cell.length_b   1.000
_cell.length_c   1.000
_cell.angle_alpha   90.00
_cell.angle_beta   90.00
_cell.angle_gamma   90.00
#
_symmetry.space_group_name_H-M   'P 1'
#
loop_
_entity.id
_entity.type
_entity.pdbx_description
1 polymer ?
#
loop_
_entity_poly.entity_id
_entity_poly.type
_entity_poly.pdbx_seq_one_letter_code
_entity_poly.pdbx_strand_id
1 'polypeptide(L)'
;MYSNFKEHAIGYVKQAVQKDDAGNYSKAFPLYMNALEYFRTHLKYEKNPKIKEAITQKCMEYLKRADEIRAILDNGRSGPSPSGDATVASQPKTKSKGGVGKDAEDLSKQSLGLALIL
;
A
#
# COMPACT_ATOMS: atom_id res chain seq x y z
N MET A 1 1.79 -10.00 31.27
CA MET A 1 1.77 -9.00 30.19
C MET A 1 1.14 -9.64 28.96
N TYR A 2 -0.12 -9.34 28.66
CA TYR A 2 -0.74 -9.78 27.42
C TYR A 2 -0.18 -8.88 26.32
N SER A 3 0.87 -9.32 25.63
CA SER A 3 1.36 -8.64 24.44
C SER A 3 0.21 -8.63 23.43
N ASN A 4 -0.47 -7.50 23.30
CA ASN A 4 -1.62 -7.37 22.41
C ASN A 4 -1.11 -7.23 20.98
N PHE A 5 -0.63 -8.35 20.42
CA PHE A 5 -0.09 -8.44 19.07
C PHE A 5 -1.11 -7.93 18.04
N LYS A 6 -2.41 -8.12 18.31
CA LYS A 6 -3.51 -7.60 17.50
C LYS A 6 -3.53 -6.08 17.46
N GLU A 7 -3.45 -5.40 18.61
CA GLU A 7 -3.38 -3.93 18.66
C GLU A 7 -2.17 -3.38 17.91
N HIS A 8 -1.00 -4.02 18.06
CA HIS A 8 0.20 -3.62 17.32
C HIS A 8 0.01 -3.79 15.81
N ALA A 9 -0.55 -4.92 15.38
CA ALA A 9 -0.87 -5.16 13.98
C ALA A 9 -1.81 -4.08 13.42
N ILE A 10 -2.88 -3.75 14.14
CA ILE A 10 -3.82 -2.69 13.77
C ILE A 10 -3.12 -1.32 13.67
N GLY A 11 -2.21 -1.02 14.61
CA GLY A 11 -1.41 0.20 14.58
C GLY A 11 -0.53 0.31 13.33
N TYR A 12 0.08 -0.80 12.91
CA TYR A 12 0.84 -0.86 11.67
C TYR A 12 -0.05 -0.72 10.43
N VAL A 13 -1.20 -1.41 10.37
CA VAL A 13 -2.14 -1.30 9.24
C VAL A 13 -2.59 0.14 9.05
N LYS A 14 -2.98 0.83 10.13
CA LYS A 14 -3.43 2.23 10.05
C LYS A 14 -2.35 3.13 9.43
N GLN A 15 -1.09 2.96 9.85
CA GLN A 15 0.01 3.70 9.27
C GLN A 15 0.30 3.28 7.83
N ALA A 16 0.21 1.98 7.52
CA ALA A 16 0.45 1.46 6.17
C ALA A 16 -0.55 2.06 5.18
N VAL A 17 -1.85 2.02 5.50
CA VAL A 17 -2.93 2.61 4.69
C VAL A 17 -2.72 4.11 4.50
N GLN A 18 -2.39 4.86 5.56
CA GLN A 18 -2.10 6.29 5.42
C GLN A 18 -0.92 6.59 4.47
N LYS A 19 0.12 5.75 4.47
CA LYS A 19 1.26 5.91 3.55
C LYS A 19 0.90 5.48 2.14
N ASP A 20 0.11 4.41 2.00
CA ASP A 20 -0.38 3.89 0.73
C ASP A 20 -1.27 4.91 0.02
N ASP A 21 -2.27 5.46 0.72
CA ASP A 21 -3.17 6.51 0.23
C ASP A 21 -2.42 7.79 -0.16
N ALA A 22 -1.30 8.08 0.52
CA ALA A 22 -0.42 9.20 0.20
C ALA A 22 0.57 8.91 -0.95
N GLY A 23 0.48 7.75 -1.61
CA GLY A 23 1.39 7.29 -2.67
C GLY A 23 2.81 6.99 -2.19
N ASN A 24 3.05 6.96 -0.87
CA ASN A 24 4.34 6.67 -0.26
C ASN A 24 4.58 5.16 -0.14
N TYR A 25 4.54 4.48 -1.28
CA TYR A 25 4.63 3.02 -1.42
C TYR A 25 5.86 2.41 -0.72
N SER A 26 7.02 3.05 -0.84
CA SER A 26 8.26 2.59 -0.18
C SER A 26 8.17 2.56 1.35
N LYS A 27 7.29 3.38 1.94
CA LYS A 27 7.03 3.39 3.39
C LYS A 27 5.82 2.52 3.76
N ALA A 28 4.83 2.42 2.89
CA ALA A 28 3.65 1.60 3.11
C ALA A 28 3.97 0.10 3.15
N PHE A 29 4.79 -0.39 2.20
CA PHE A 29 5.15 -1.80 2.09
C PHE A 29 5.70 -2.42 3.39
N PRO A 30 6.77 -1.88 4.02
CA PRO A 30 7.30 -2.47 5.25
C PRO A 30 6.30 -2.41 6.42
N LEU A 31 5.41 -1.41 6.45
CA LEU A 31 4.37 -1.33 7.48
C LEU A 31 3.31 -2.44 7.32
N TYR A 32 2.90 -2.75 6.08
CA TYR A 32 2.03 -3.91 5.82
C TYR A 32 2.71 -5.23 6.22
N MET A 33 4.00 -5.40 5.91
CA MET A 33 4.74 -6.61 6.33
C MET A 33 4.80 -6.77 7.84
N ASN A 34 5.10 -5.69 8.57
CA ASN A 34 5.11 -5.69 10.02
C ASN A 34 3.73 -6.06 10.58
N ALA A 35 2.65 -5.45 10.06
CA ALA A 35 1.30 -5.80 10.50
C ALA A 35 0.99 -7.31 10.34
N LEU A 36 1.35 -7.90 9.20
CA LEU A 36 1.15 -9.32 8.93
C LEU A 36 1.94 -10.22 9.89
N GLU A 37 3.15 -9.84 10.27
CA GLU A 37 3.95 -10.59 11.25
C GLU A 37 3.29 -10.60 12.64
N TYR A 38 2.76 -9.45 13.07
CA TYR A 38 2.02 -9.34 14.33
C TYR A 38 0.70 -10.13 14.28
N PHE A 39 -0.06 -10.07 13.18
CA PHE A 39 -1.26 -10.89 13.02
C PHE A 39 -0.94 -12.39 13.00
N ARG A 40 0.14 -12.81 12.34
CA ARG A 40 0.58 -14.21 12.36
C ARG A 40 0.88 -14.67 13.78
N THR A 41 1.52 -13.83 14.59
CA THR A 41 1.82 -14.15 16.00
C THR A 41 0.53 -14.22 16.83
N HIS A 42 -0.41 -13.29 16.63
CA HIS A 42 -1.72 -13.34 17.29
C HIS A 42 -2.49 -14.63 16.93
N LEU A 43 -2.51 -15.03 15.65
CA LEU A 43 -3.20 -16.22 15.17
C LEU A 43 -2.67 -17.54 15.74
N LYS A 44 -1.41 -17.58 16.23
CA LYS A 44 -0.86 -18.76 16.92
C LYS A 44 -1.56 -19.06 18.25
N TYR A 45 -2.06 -18.02 18.92
CA TYR A 45 -2.64 -18.12 20.26
C TYR A 45 -4.15 -17.93 20.28
N GLU A 46 -4.74 -17.39 19.21
CA GLU A 46 -6.20 -17.25 19.08
C GLU A 46 -6.88 -18.63 19.00
N LYS A 47 -7.92 -18.83 19.81
CA LYS A 47 -8.66 -20.09 19.93
C LYS A 47 -10.04 -20.03 19.27
N ASN A 48 -10.61 -18.84 19.13
CA ASN A 48 -11.91 -18.67 18.53
C ASN A 48 -11.81 -18.80 17.00
N PRO A 49 -12.39 -19.85 16.39
CA PRO A 49 -12.26 -20.10 14.96
C PRO A 49 -12.84 -18.97 14.11
N LYS A 50 -13.92 -18.32 14.56
CA LYS A 50 -14.53 -17.19 13.85
C LYS A 50 -13.59 -15.98 13.80
N ILE A 51 -12.90 -15.70 14.91
CA ILE A 51 -11.91 -14.62 14.97
C ILE A 51 -10.71 -14.95 14.10
N LYS A 52 -10.21 -16.19 14.16
CA LYS A 52 -9.10 -16.64 13.30
C LYS A 52 -9.43 -16.46 11.82
N GLU A 53 -10.61 -16.88 11.41
CA GLU A 53 -11.08 -16.74 10.03
C GLU A 53 -11.14 -15.28 9.61
N ALA A 54 -11.77 -14.42 10.42
CA ALA A 54 -11.89 -13.00 10.11
C ALA A 54 -10.52 -12.30 10.00
N ILE A 55 -9.59 -12.60 10.90
CA ILE A 55 -8.22 -12.07 10.86
C ILE A 55 -7.45 -12.62 9.65
N THR A 56 -7.61 -13.91 9.33
CA THR A 56 -6.95 -14.53 8.18
C THR A 56 -7.40 -13.89 6.86
N GLN A 57 -8.71 -13.66 6.70
CA GLN A 57 -9.26 -12.97 5.52
C GLN A 57 -8.65 -11.57 5.38
N LYS A 58 -8.56 -10.81 6.48
CA LYS A 58 -7.91 -9.49 6.45
C LYS A 58 -6.42 -9.55 6.16
N CYS A 59 -5.69 -10.54 6.68
CA CYS A 59 -4.30 -10.75 6.32
C CYS A 59 -4.12 -11.02 4.81
N MET A 60 -5.04 -11.75 4.18
CA MET A 60 -4.98 -12.00 2.74
C MET A 60 -5.19 -10.71 1.93
N GLU A 61 -6.12 -9.85 2.35
CA GLU A 61 -6.32 -8.53 1.73
C GLU A 61 -5.05 -7.66 1.82
N TYR A 62 -4.44 -7.57 3.02
CA TYR A 62 -3.22 -6.78 3.21
C TYR A 62 -2.01 -7.36 2.49
N LEU A 63 -1.89 -8.69 2.41
CA LEU A 63 -0.82 -9.35 1.66
C LEU A 63 -0.96 -9.05 0.17
N LYS A 64 -2.17 -9.18 -0.40
CA LYS A 64 -2.43 -8.84 -1.80
C LYS A 64 -2.04 -7.39 -2.09
N ARG A 65 -2.42 -6.45 -1.23
CA ARG A 65 -2.06 -5.04 -1.41
C ARG A 65 -0.55 -4.82 -1.35
N ALA A 66 0.14 -5.50 -0.46
CA ALA A 66 1.59 -5.42 -0.39
C ALA A 66 2.29 -5.98 -1.65
N ASP A 67 1.77 -7.06 -2.23
CA ASP A 67 2.28 -7.60 -3.51
C ASP A 67 2.07 -6.60 -4.66
N GLU A 68 0.92 -5.93 -4.72
CA GLU A 68 0.66 -4.84 -5.68
C GLU A 68 1.66 -3.70 -5.49
N ILE A 69 1.89 -3.26 -4.25
CA ILE A 69 2.85 -2.20 -3.92
C ILE A 69 4.27 -2.61 -4.34
N ARG A 70 4.65 -3.87 -4.11
CA ARG A 70 5.96 -4.38 -4.53
C ARG A 70 6.13 -4.32 -6.05
N ALA A 71 5.11 -4.73 -6.80
CA ALA A 71 5.13 -4.61 -8.26
C ALA A 71 5.28 -3.15 -8.72
N ILE A 72 4.60 -2.20 -8.06
CA ILE A 72 4.74 -0.76 -8.34
C ILE A 72 6.20 -0.29 -8.11
N LEU A 73 6.81 -0.70 -7.00
CA LEU A 73 8.19 -0.33 -6.66
C LEU A 73 9.22 -0.95 -7.62
N ASP A 74 8.99 -2.19 -8.06
CA ASP A 74 9.86 -2.89 -9.00
C ASP A 74 9.73 -2.32 -10.44
N ASN A 75 8.51 -1.99 -10.89
CA ASN A 75 8.28 -1.29 -12.16
C ASN A 75 8.82 0.15 -12.14
N GLY A 76 8.75 0.85 -11.00
CA GLY A 76 9.31 2.19 -10.83
C GLY A 76 10.84 2.25 -10.89
N ARG A 77 11.54 1.12 -10.67
CA ARG A 77 12.99 1.00 -10.88
C ARG A 77 13.40 0.82 -12.34
N SER A 78 12.46 0.50 -13.23
CA SER A 78 12.74 0.20 -14.65
C SER A 78 12.40 1.36 -15.60
N GLY A 79 12.06 2.54 -15.09
CA GLY A 79 11.87 3.77 -15.88
C GLY A 79 13.13 4.65 -15.87
N PRO A 80 13.45 5.36 -16.96
CA PRO A 80 14.66 6.19 -17.04
C PRO A 80 14.60 7.30 -15.98
N SER A 81 15.51 7.24 -15.02
CA SER A 81 15.72 8.30 -14.02
C SER A 81 16.00 9.63 -14.73
N PRO A 82 15.20 10.71 -14.52
CA PRO A 82 15.58 12.03 -14.98
C PRO A 82 16.54 12.63 -13.95
N SER A 83 17.79 12.15 -13.95
CA SER A 83 18.88 12.96 -13.40
C SER A 83 19.17 14.05 -14.41
N GLY A 84 18.74 15.27 -14.10
CA GLY A 84 19.20 16.46 -14.79
C GLY A 84 20.66 16.75 -14.44
N ASP A 85 21.49 16.95 -15.45
CA ASP A 85 22.32 18.17 -15.55
C ASP A 85 22.68 18.47 -17.02
N ALA A 86 22.86 19.74 -17.30
CA ALA A 86 22.77 20.41 -18.59
C ALA A 86 23.98 20.24 -19.53
N THR A 87 23.76 20.37 -20.85
CA THR A 87 24.41 21.39 -21.71
C THR A 87 23.92 21.34 -23.17
N VAL A 88 23.52 22.53 -23.64
CA VAL A 88 23.24 23.07 -24.99
C VAL A 88 23.70 22.29 -26.24
N ALA A 89 22.78 22.10 -27.22
CA ALA A 89 22.87 22.66 -28.59
C ALA A 89 21.71 22.22 -29.54
N SER A 90 20.98 23.22 -30.07
CA SER A 90 20.46 23.35 -31.45
C SER A 90 19.36 22.41 -32.04
N GLN A 91 18.09 22.89 -32.01
CA GLN A 91 17.02 22.97 -33.06
C GLN A 91 16.72 21.82 -34.10
N PRO A 92 15.56 21.80 -34.82
CA PRO A 92 14.14 21.97 -34.44
C PRO A 92 13.11 21.04 -35.19
N LYS A 93 11.82 21.05 -34.74
CA LYS A 93 10.55 20.59 -35.40
C LYS A 93 10.30 19.07 -35.45
N THR A 94 9.16 18.53 -35.01
CA THR A 94 7.82 18.60 -35.66
C THR A 94 6.64 18.32 -34.69
N LYS A 95 5.43 18.65 -35.17
CA LYS A 95 4.11 18.76 -34.51
C LYS A 95 3.39 17.43 -34.19
N SER A 96 2.59 17.41 -33.11
CA SER A 96 1.13 17.08 -33.03
C SER A 96 0.73 16.95 -31.54
N LYS A 97 -0.09 17.79 -30.92
CA LYS A 97 -1.54 18.14 -31.04
C LYS A 97 -2.49 17.15 -30.32
N GLY A 98 -3.06 17.62 -29.19
CA GLY A 98 -4.35 17.22 -28.60
C GLY A 98 -4.28 16.07 -27.58
N GLY A 99 -4.98 16.05 -26.44
CA GLY A 99 -6.00 16.92 -25.87
C GLY A 99 -6.67 16.23 -24.67
N VAL A 100 -6.77 16.99 -23.57
CA VAL A 100 -7.56 16.92 -22.32
C VAL A 100 -8.70 15.89 -22.13
N GLY A 101 -8.79 15.36 -20.90
CA GLY A 101 -9.98 14.83 -20.19
C GLY A 101 -9.54 13.85 -19.10
N LYS A 102 -9.39 14.17 -17.80
CA LYS A 102 -10.31 14.66 -16.75
C LYS A 102 -11.53 13.75 -16.51
N ASP A 103 -11.68 13.40 -15.23
CA ASP A 103 -12.82 12.79 -14.53
C ASP A 103 -12.85 11.25 -14.39
N ALA A 104 -12.39 10.79 -13.22
CA ALA A 104 -13.02 9.70 -12.46
C ALA A 104 -12.71 9.91 -10.97
N GLU A 105 -13.52 10.75 -10.35
CA GLU A 105 -13.66 10.89 -8.90
C GLU A 105 -14.25 9.63 -8.27
N ASP A 106 -13.92 9.46 -6.98
CA ASP A 106 -14.71 8.79 -5.95
C ASP A 106 -14.76 7.24 -5.91
N LEU A 107 -13.67 6.65 -5.42
CA LEU A 107 -13.69 5.33 -4.74
C LEU A 107 -12.95 5.36 -3.39
N SER A 108 -12.45 6.52 -2.94
CA SER A 108 -11.58 6.65 -1.77
C SER A 108 -12.32 6.78 -0.43
N LYS A 109 -13.65 6.61 -0.41
CA LYS A 109 -14.48 6.74 0.81
C LYS A 109 -15.19 5.46 1.25
N GLN A 110 -14.64 4.27 1.00
CA GLN A 110 -15.19 3.03 1.59
C GLN A 110 -14.16 2.14 2.31
N SER A 111 -12.86 2.36 2.15
CA SER A 111 -11.83 1.50 2.78
C SER A 111 -11.71 1.68 4.31
N LEU A 112 -12.01 2.87 4.83
CA LEU A 112 -11.90 3.14 6.28
C LEU A 112 -13.00 2.49 7.13
N GLY A 113 -14.09 2.00 6.51
CA GLY A 113 -15.20 1.35 7.23
C GLY A 113 -14.87 -0.07 7.73
N LEU A 114 -13.84 -0.73 7.17
CA LEU A 114 -13.56 -2.14 7.43
C LEU A 114 -12.49 -2.39 8.52
N ALA A 115 -11.77 -1.36 8.94
CA ALA A 115 -10.79 -1.46 10.03
C ALA A 115 -11.45 -1.62 11.42
N LEU A 116 -12.78 -1.52 11.50
CA LEU A 116 -13.54 -1.63 12.75
C LEU A 116 -14.18 -3.01 13.00
N ILE A 117 -14.07 -3.97 12.08
CA ILE A 117 -14.76 -5.27 12.20
C ILE A 117 -13.91 -6.33 12.94
N LEU A 118 -12.68 -6.01 13.35
CA LEU A 118 -11.83 -6.90 14.16
C LEU A 118 -11.52 -6.28 15.51
#